data_AF-A0A1I1BPY4-F1
#
_entry.id   AF-A0A1I1BPY4-F1
#
_cell.length_a   1.000
_cell.length_b   1.000
_cell.length_c   1.000
_cell.angle_alpha   90.00
_cell.angle_beta   90.00
_cell.angle_gamma   90.00
#
_symmetry.space_group_name_H-M   'P 1'
#
loop_
_entity.id
_entity.type
_entity.pdbx_description
1 polymer ?
#
loop_
_entity_poly.entity_id
_entity_poly.type
_entity_poly.pdbx_seq_one_letter_code
_entity_poly.pdbx_strand_id
1 'polypeptide(L)'
;MERHEAESCAVIHMTKTVMIARGSAAVQAARIIAMVAAEKKKKAEAYYIAAEWHDKQAAACGEIAKDEPRTGADIRAKAAVAATHHGASAAGLRLAATQLLRTL
;
A
#
# COMPACT_ATOMS: atom_id res chain seq x y z
N MET A 1 -57.04 -54.83 -19.87
CA MET A 1 -57.06 -53.40 -20.23
C MET A 1 -55.81 -52.80 -19.58
N GLU A 2 -54.59 -53.11 -20.02
CA GLU A 2 -53.85 -52.55 -21.19
C GLU A 2 -53.99 -51.01 -21.25
N ARG A 3 -52.98 -50.12 -21.25
CA ARG A 3 -51.52 -50.09 -21.57
C ARG A 3 -50.86 -48.95 -20.73
N HIS A 4 -49.64 -49.02 -20.19
CA HIS A 4 -48.31 -48.72 -20.75
C HIS A 4 -48.15 -47.41 -21.58
N GLU A 5 -47.00 -46.74 -21.32
CA GLU A 5 -46.32 -45.58 -21.96
C GLU A 5 -46.55 -44.21 -21.28
N ALA A 6 -45.60 -43.61 -20.55
CA ALA A 6 -44.22 -43.14 -20.86
C ALA A 6 -44.18 -41.73 -21.47
N GLU A 7 -43.31 -40.91 -20.88
CA GLU A 7 -42.72 -39.65 -21.38
C GLU A 7 -43.65 -38.43 -21.57
N SER A 8 -43.40 -37.37 -20.81
CA SER A 8 -42.69 -36.21 -21.37
C SER A 8 -42.67 -35.02 -20.41
N CYS A 9 -41.54 -34.32 -20.45
CA CYS A 9 -41.34 -32.94 -20.07
C CYS A 9 -41.05 -32.65 -18.59
N ALA A 10 -39.84 -33.05 -18.20
CA ALA A 10 -39.00 -32.25 -17.33
C ALA A 10 -38.88 -30.82 -17.87
N VAL A 11 -39.76 -29.91 -17.46
CA VAL A 11 -39.51 -28.47 -17.58
C VAL A 11 -38.65 -28.08 -16.38
N ILE A 12 -37.35 -28.34 -16.52
CA ILE A 12 -36.31 -27.71 -15.71
C ILE A 12 -36.37 -26.21 -16.03
N HIS A 13 -37.20 -25.46 -15.30
CA HIS A 13 -37.16 -24.00 -15.31
C HIS A 13 -36.05 -23.53 -14.36
N MET A 14 -34.81 -23.90 -14.67
CA MET A 14 -33.60 -23.31 -14.12
C MET A 14 -32.82 -22.69 -15.28
N THR A 15 -32.10 -21.61 -15.00
CA THR A 15 -30.97 -21.06 -15.80
C THR A 15 -31.25 -19.91 -16.79
N LYS A 16 -31.84 -18.80 -16.33
CA LYS A 16 -31.44 -17.50 -16.92
C LYS A 16 -31.42 -16.30 -15.98
N THR A 17 -32.26 -16.29 -14.94
CA THR A 17 -32.38 -15.11 -14.06
C THR A 17 -31.42 -15.13 -12.87
N VAL A 18 -30.93 -16.30 -12.43
CA VAL A 18 -30.10 -16.43 -11.21
C VAL A 18 -28.60 -16.21 -11.46
N MET A 19 -28.14 -16.18 -12.72
CA MET A 19 -26.71 -16.06 -13.06
C MET A 19 -26.20 -14.62 -13.22
N ILE A 20 -27.06 -13.60 -13.09
CA ILE A 20 -26.65 -12.18 -13.21
C ILE A 20 -26.39 -11.53 -11.83
N ALA A 21 -26.80 -12.14 -10.71
CA ALA A 21 -27.00 -11.41 -9.46
C ALA A 21 -25.92 -11.56 -8.35
N ARG A 22 -24.76 -12.20 -8.58
CA ARG A 22 -23.67 -12.29 -7.58
C ARG A 22 -22.24 -11.99 -8.07
N GLY A 23 -22.13 -11.12 -9.07
CA GLY A 23 -20.89 -10.44 -9.43
C GLY A 23 -20.36 -10.91 -10.78
N SER A 24 -20.63 -10.13 -11.82
CA SER A 24 -19.97 -10.31 -13.12
C SER A 24 -18.45 -10.30 -12.93
N ALA A 25 -17.71 -11.00 -13.80
CA ALA A 25 -16.24 -11.02 -13.76
C ALA A 25 -15.64 -9.59 -13.73
N ALA A 26 -16.30 -8.64 -14.40
CA ALA A 26 -15.92 -7.22 -14.37
C ALA A 26 -16.04 -6.60 -12.96
N VAL A 27 -17.09 -6.90 -12.20
CA VAL A 27 -17.26 -6.41 -10.83
C VAL A 27 -16.21 -7.03 -9.89
N GLN A 28 -15.89 -8.31 -10.07
CA GLN A 28 -14.83 -8.95 -9.29
C GLN A 28 -13.45 -8.35 -9.62
N ALA A 29 -13.15 -8.14 -10.90
CA ALA A 29 -11.92 -7.48 -11.33
C ALA A 29 -11.80 -6.06 -10.76
N ALA A 30 -12.88 -5.27 -10.80
CA ALA A 30 -12.90 -3.92 -10.23
C ALA A 30 -12.63 -3.93 -8.71
N ARG A 31 -13.18 -4.89 -7.97
CA ARG A 31 -12.92 -5.04 -6.53
C ARG A 31 -11.46 -5.38 -6.25
N ILE A 32 -10.87 -6.30 -7.02
CA ILE A 32 -9.46 -6.67 -6.86
C ILE A 32 -8.56 -5.46 -7.13
N ILE A 33 -8.81 -4.72 -8.21
CA ILE A 33 -8.06 -3.50 -8.55
C ILE A 33 -8.18 -2.48 -7.41
N ALA A 34 -9.39 -2.26 -6.88
CA ALA A 34 -9.61 -1.35 -5.76
C ALA A 34 -8.87 -1.77 -4.48
N MET A 35 -8.84 -3.07 -4.18
CA MET A 35 -8.10 -3.61 -3.03
C MET A 35 -6.59 -3.41 -3.19
N VAL A 36 -6.03 -3.73 -4.36
CA VAL A 36 -4.61 -3.51 -4.66
C VAL A 36 -4.26 -2.02 -4.56
N ALA A 37 -5.16 -1.15 -5.04
CA ALA A 37 -4.97 0.29 -4.95
C ALA A 37 -4.95 0.77 -3.49
N ALA A 38 -5.86 0.26 -2.66
CA ALA A 38 -5.90 0.58 -1.22
C ALA A 38 -4.64 0.12 -0.49
N GLU A 39 -4.14 -1.09 -0.80
CA GLU A 39 -2.89 -1.60 -0.21
C GLU A 39 -1.67 -0.75 -0.58
N LYS A 40 -1.55 -0.35 -1.85
CA LYS A 40 -0.48 0.54 -2.31
C LYS A 40 -0.54 1.89 -1.58
N LYS A 41 -1.73 2.48 -1.40
CA LYS A 41 -1.92 3.72 -0.63
C LYS A 41 -1.45 3.57 0.82
N LYS A 42 -1.87 2.49 1.50
CA LYS A 42 -1.45 2.19 2.86
C LYS A 42 0.07 2.03 2.99
N LYS A 43 0.70 1.35 2.03
CA LYS A 43 2.18 1.21 2.00
C LYS A 43 2.88 2.54 1.76
N ALA A 44 2.37 3.38 0.86
CA ALA A 44 2.92 4.70 0.61
C ALA A 44 2.83 5.60 1.86
N GLU A 45 1.70 5.56 2.57
CA GLU A 45 1.53 6.28 3.84
C GLU A 45 2.55 5.84 4.90
N ALA A 46 2.78 4.53 5.04
CA ALA A 46 3.81 4.01 5.95
C ALA A 46 5.22 4.53 5.62
N TYR A 47 5.56 4.63 4.32
CA TYR A 47 6.83 5.23 3.89
C TYR A 47 6.91 6.72 4.22
N TYR A 48 5.82 7.48 4.07
CA TYR A 48 5.80 8.90 4.46
C TYR A 48 5.99 9.07 5.98
N ILE A 49 5.33 8.26 6.80
CA ILE A 49 5.51 8.27 8.26
C ILE A 49 6.96 7.97 8.64
N ALA A 50 7.57 6.96 8.00
CA ALA A 50 8.98 6.66 8.22
C ALA A 50 9.89 7.82 7.80
N ALA A 51 9.61 8.48 6.67
CA ALA A 51 10.37 9.64 6.21
C ALA A 51 10.32 10.80 7.22
N GLU A 52 9.15 11.09 7.80
CA GLU A 52 9.00 12.10 8.85
C GLU A 52 9.81 11.77 10.10
N TRP A 53 9.89 10.49 10.49
CA TRP A 53 10.76 10.08 11.58
C TRP A 53 12.24 10.35 11.26
N HIS A 54 12.68 10.03 10.03
CA HIS A 54 14.04 10.33 9.59
C HIS A 54 14.33 11.83 9.55
N ASP A 55 13.39 12.68 9.12
CA ASP A 55 13.59 14.14 9.17
C ASP A 55 13.81 14.65 10.60
N LYS A 56 13.06 14.11 11.57
CA LYS A 56 13.24 14.43 12.99
C LYS A 56 14.64 14.04 13.48
N GLN A 57 15.13 12.86 13.09
CA GLN A 57 16.50 12.45 13.42
C GLN A 57 17.56 13.33 12.74
N ALA A 58 17.35 13.68 11.47
CA ALA A 58 18.25 14.57 10.75
C ALA A 58 18.38 15.93 11.44
N ALA A 59 17.24 16.50 11.88
CA ALA A 59 17.22 17.75 12.65
C ALA A 59 17.94 17.59 13.99
N ALA A 60 17.63 16.55 14.77
CA ALA A 60 18.27 16.31 16.07
C ALA A 60 19.80 16.15 15.94
N CYS A 61 20.26 15.37 14.97
CA CYS A 61 21.69 15.22 14.67
C CYS A 61 22.32 16.55 14.21
N GLY A 62 21.59 17.35 13.44
CA GLY A 62 22.01 18.68 13.02
C GLY A 62 22.21 19.65 14.18
N GLU A 63 21.38 19.57 15.22
CA GLU A 63 21.54 20.37 16.44
C GLU A 63 22.73 19.90 17.28
N ILE A 64 22.92 18.58 17.45
CA ILE A 64 24.11 18.02 18.11
C ILE A 64 25.39 18.46 17.39
N ALA A 65 25.38 18.46 16.05
CA ALA A 65 26.54 18.87 15.25
C ALA A 65 26.98 20.32 15.48
N LYS A 66 26.08 21.18 15.95
CA LYS A 66 26.34 22.61 16.22
C LYS A 66 26.54 22.91 17.71
N ASP A 67 26.44 21.90 18.58
CA ASP A 67 26.39 22.08 20.03
C ASP A 67 27.78 22.30 20.65
N GLU A 68 28.34 23.48 20.43
CA GLU A 68 29.60 23.93 21.02
C GLU A 68 29.36 24.94 22.16
N PRO A 69 30.11 24.87 23.28
CA PRO A 69 31.20 23.95 23.60
C PRO A 69 30.78 22.63 24.28
N ARG A 70 29.49 22.37 24.45
CA ARG A 70 28.99 21.27 25.29
C ARG A 70 29.33 19.87 24.77
N THR A 71 29.32 19.67 23.45
CA THR A 71 29.59 18.38 22.81
C THR A 71 30.99 18.38 22.20
N GLY A 72 31.75 17.28 22.32
CA GLY A 72 33.12 17.14 21.76
C GLY A 72 33.17 17.15 20.23
N ALA A 73 34.31 17.59 19.65
CA ALA A 73 34.43 17.83 18.21
C ALA A 73 34.22 16.57 17.36
N ASP A 74 34.68 15.41 17.84
CA ASP A 74 34.49 14.13 17.15
C ASP A 74 33.02 13.69 17.14
N ILE A 75 32.28 13.93 18.23
CA ILE A 75 30.85 13.63 18.33
C ILE A 75 30.05 14.54 17.40
N ARG A 76 30.38 15.84 17.37
CA ARG A 76 29.74 16.80 16.44
C ARG A 76 29.95 16.40 14.98
N ALA A 77 31.16 15.98 14.61
CA ALA A 77 31.46 15.51 13.26
C ALA A 77 30.65 14.26 12.88
N LYS A 78 30.55 13.28 13.79
CA LYS A 78 29.70 12.08 13.59
C LYS A 78 28.22 12.45 13.44
N ALA A 79 27.73 13.39 14.24
CA ALA A 79 26.35 13.87 14.18
C ALA A 79 26.04 14.57 12.84
N ALA A 80 26.97 15.36 12.29
CA ALA A 80 26.80 15.99 10.98
C ALA A 80 26.64 14.95 9.85
N VAL A 81 27.45 13.88 9.89
CA VAL A 81 27.35 12.77 8.94
C VAL A 81 26.01 12.04 9.11
N ALA A 82 25.62 11.73 10.35
CA ALA A 82 24.34 11.10 10.63
C ALA A 82 23.15 11.94 10.13
N ALA A 83 23.18 13.26 10.31
CA ALA A 83 22.13 14.16 9.82
C ALA A 83 21.95 14.03 8.30
N THR A 84 23.06 13.92 7.55
CA THR A 84 23.05 13.73 6.10
C THR A 84 22.41 12.38 5.72
N HIS A 85 22.77 11.30 6.41
CA HIS A 85 22.22 9.96 6.13
C HIS A 85 20.73 9.85 6.47
N HIS A 86 20.28 10.48 7.55
CA HIS A 86 18.86 10.53 7.88
C HIS A 86 18.08 11.33 6.82
N GLY A 87 18.58 12.49 6.39
CA GLY A 87 17.97 13.27 5.31
C GLY A 87 17.89 12.49 3.99
N ALA A 88 18.96 11.79 3.62
CA ALA A 88 18.97 10.94 2.43
C ALA A 88 17.96 9.77 2.52
N SER A 89 17.83 9.15 3.70
CA SER A 89 16.85 8.10 3.95
C SER A 89 15.42 8.62 3.80
N ALA A 90 15.13 9.80 4.35
CA ALA A 90 13.82 10.44 4.21
C ALA A 90 13.45 10.71 2.75
N ALA A 91 14.40 11.22 1.95
CA ALA A 91 14.22 11.43 0.52
C ALA A 91 13.94 10.11 -0.23
N GLY A 92 14.70 9.05 0.07
CA GLY A 92 14.52 7.72 -0.53
C GLY A 92 13.15 7.11 -0.22
N LEU A 93 12.69 7.23 1.03
CA LEU A 93 11.37 6.74 1.45
C LEU A 93 10.23 7.50 0.74
N ARG A 94 10.34 8.83 0.59
CA ARG A 94 9.37 9.64 -0.17
C ARG A 94 9.34 9.27 -1.65
N LEU A 95 10.50 8.95 -2.23
CA LEU A 95 10.57 8.46 -3.61
C LEU A 95 9.85 7.11 -3.74
N ALA A 96 10.09 6.16 -2.83
CA ALA A 96 9.43 4.87 -2.81
C ALA A 96 7.89 5.01 -2.67
N ALA A 97 7.43 5.87 -1.77
CA ALA A 97 6.01 6.19 -1.61
C ALA A 97 5.40 6.73 -2.92
N THR A 98 6.10 7.68 -3.56
CA THR A 98 5.65 8.29 -4.81
C THR A 98 5.59 7.26 -5.94
N GLN A 99 6.54 6.34 -6.02
CA GLN A 99 6.54 5.26 -7.02
C GLN A 99 5.34 4.33 -6.85
N LEU A 100 4.94 4.00 -5.62
CA LEU A 100 3.71 3.22 -5.37
C LEU A 100 2.48 3.95 -5.89
N LEU A 101 2.37 5.26 -5.63
CA LEU A 101 1.20 6.07 -5.99
C LEU A 101 1.12 6.38 -7.49
N ARG A 102 2.24 6.49 -8.21
CA ARG A 102 2.25 6.69 -9.67
C ARG A 102 1.73 5.49 -10.47
N THR A 103 1.66 4.33 -9.82
CA THR A 103 1.18 3.08 -10.42
C THR A 103 -0.28 2.75 -10.03
N LEU A 104 -0.99 3.74 -9.50
CA LEU A 104 -2.43 3.72 -9.25
C LEU A 104 -3.16 4.42 -10.39
#